data_AF-A0A1F8TDF2-F1
#
_entry.id   AF-A0A1F8TDF2-F1
#
_cell.length_a   1.000
_cell.length_b   1.000
_cell.length_c   1.000
_cell.angle_alpha   90.00
_cell.angle_beta   90.00
_cell.angle_gamma   90.00
#
_symmetry.space_group_name_H-M   'P 1'
#
loop_
_entity.id
_entity.type
_entity.pdbx_description
1 polymer ?
#
loop_
_entity_poly.entity_id
_entity_poly.type
_entity_poly.pdbx_seq_one_letter_code
_entity_poly.pdbx_strand_id
1 'polypeptide(L)' 'MEEGTSRDDIRRLLKTFGVKADEAILGHLARNPRVGPLRLRLSLEDLTDYGDGPPERPLKLEVAGEVRRQEL' A
#
# COMPACT_ATOMS: atom_id res chain seq x y z
N MET A 1 22.83 10.54 -16.69
CA MET A 1 22.82 10.91 -15.26
C MET A 1 21.44 10.53 -14.75
N GLU A 2 21.28 9.32 -14.23
CA GLU A 2 20.04 8.92 -13.56
C GLU A 2 20.14 9.37 -12.10
N GLU A 3 19.72 10.60 -11.81
CA GLU A 3 19.49 11.03 -10.43
C GLU A 3 17.98 11.04 -10.17
N GLY A 4 17.40 9.83 -10.09
CA GLY A 4 16.19 9.64 -9.30
C GLY A 4 16.65 9.47 -7.85
N THR A 5 16.28 10.38 -6.96
CA THR A 5 16.62 10.19 -5.55
C THR A 5 15.83 8.99 -5.00
N SER A 6 16.32 8.29 -3.97
CA SER A 6 15.54 7.21 -3.32
C SER A 6 14.14 7.67 -2.88
N ARG A 7 13.99 8.97 -2.59
CA ARG A 7 12.71 9.59 -2.26
C ARG A 7 11.73 9.59 -3.44
N ASP A 8 12.21 9.75 -4.67
CA ASP A 8 11.37 9.74 -5.87
C ASP A 8 10.90 8.33 -6.23
N ASP A 9 11.75 7.32 -6.03
CA ASP A 9 11.37 5.92 -6.20
C ASP A 9 10.30 5.49 -5.19
N ILE A 10 10.48 5.85 -3.91
CA ILE A 10 9.47 5.63 -2.87
C ILE A 10 8.14 6.28 -3.26
N ARG A 11 8.16 7.55 -3.67
CA ARG A 11 6.94 8.27 -4.08
C ARG A 11 6.26 7.62 -5.28
N ARG A 12 7.04 7.19 -6.28
CA ARG A 12 6.52 6.52 -7.48
C ARG A 12 5.83 5.20 -7.10
N LEU A 13 6.48 4.37 -6.29
CA LEU A 13 5.93 3.10 -5.84
C LEU A 13 4.64 3.29 -5.03
N LEU A 14 4.64 4.20 -4.06
CA LEU A 14 3.47 4.48 -3.23
C LEU A 14 2.31 5.07 -4.05
N LYS A 15 2.61 5.91 -5.06
CA LYS A 15 1.58 6.43 -5.98
C LYS A 15 0.93 5.30 -6.79
N THR A 16 1.73 4.39 -7.34
CA THR A 16 1.21 3.23 -8.08
C THR A 16 0.36 2.33 -7.19
N PHE A 17 0.82 2.07 -5.97
CA PHE A 17 0.03 1.32 -5.00
C PHE A 17 -1.30 2.00 -4.69
N GLY A 18 -1.28 3.32 -4.42
CA GLY A 18 -2.48 4.10 -4.11
C GLY A 18 -3.55 3.99 -5.20
N VAL A 19 -3.17 4.20 -6.47
CA VAL A 19 -4.12 4.09 -7.60
C VAL A 19 -4.74 2.69 -7.68
N LYS A 20 -3.93 1.64 -7.56
CA LYS A 20 -4.43 0.25 -7.61
C LYS A 20 -5.32 -0.09 -6.41
N ALA A 21 -4.96 0.41 -5.23
CA ALA A 21 -5.73 0.21 -4.01
C ALA A 21 -7.10 0.89 -4.12
N ASP A 22 -7.15 2.12 -4.64
CA ASP A 22 -8.40 2.87 -4.86
C ASP A 22 -9.35 2.09 -5.78
N GLU A 23 -8.87 1.66 -6.94
CA GLU A 23 -9.66 0.87 -7.89
C GLU A 23 -10.20 -0.42 -7.26
N ALA A 24 -9.36 -1.15 -6.51
CA ALA A 24 -9.74 -2.40 -5.86
C ALA A 24 -10.79 -2.18 -4.75
N ILE A 25 -10.57 -1.18 -3.89
CA ILE A 25 -11.43 -0.88 -2.74
C ILE A 25 -12.78 -0.33 -3.22
N LEU A 26 -12.78 0.65 -4.13
CA LEU A 26 -14.01 1.21 -4.69
C LEU A 26 -14.80 0.15 -5.45
N GLY A 27 -14.12 -0.69 -6.24
CA GLY A 27 -14.75 -1.82 -6.91
C GLY A 27 -15.37 -2.82 -5.94
N HIS A 28 -14.71 -3.11 -4.82
CA HIS A 28 -15.26 -3.97 -3.76
C HIS A 28 -16.52 -3.35 -3.12
N LEU A 29 -16.47 -2.07 -2.75
CA LEU A 29 -17.62 -1.36 -2.18
C LEU A 29 -18.79 -1.30 -3.17
N ALA A 30 -18.53 -1.00 -4.44
CA ALA A 30 -19.57 -0.94 -5.48
C ALA A 30 -20.31 -2.28 -5.65
N ARG A 31 -19.56 -3.40 -5.66
CA ARG A 31 -20.14 -4.76 -5.75
C ARG A 31 -20.88 -5.19 -4.49
N ASN A 32 -20.60 -4.57 -3.34
CA ASN A 32 -21.15 -4.95 -2.04
C ASN A 32 -21.87 -3.76 -1.37
N PRO A 33 -23.06 -3.35 -1.85
CA PRO A 33 -23.76 -2.15 -1.40
C PRO A 33 -24.14 -2.15 0.08
N ARG A 34 -24.27 -3.33 0.70
CA ARG A 34 -24.68 -3.51 2.10
C ARG A 34 -23.51 -3.58 3.08
N VAL A 35 -22.27 -3.60 2.59
CA VAL A 35 -21.08 -3.63 3.46
C VAL A 35 -20.86 -2.24 4.05
N GLY A 36 -20.71 -2.18 5.36
CA GLY A 36 -20.35 -0.96 6.10
C GLY A 36 -18.90 -0.53 5.84
N PRO A 37 -18.31 0.31 6.71
CA PRO A 37 -16.92 0.72 6.58
C PRO A 37 -15.97 -0.49 6.52
N LEU A 38 -15.01 -0.46 5.59
CA LEU A 38 -13.97 -1.46 5.51
C LEU A 38 -12.89 -1.15 6.53
N ARG A 39 -12.56 -2.12 7.39
CA ARG A 39 -11.38 -2.07 8.26
C ARG A 39 -10.22 -2.69 7.54
N LEU A 40 -9.25 -1.86 7.14
CA LEU A 40 -8.14 -2.27 6.29
C LEU A 40 -6.81 -2.08 7.02
N ARG A 41 -5.85 -2.94 6.69
CA ARG A 41 -4.45 -2.81 7.07
C ARG A 41 -3.59 -2.88 5.82
N LEU A 42 -2.70 -1.91 5.66
CA LEU A 42 -1.69 -1.86 4.63
C LEU A 42 -0.37 -2.32 5.26
N SER A 43 0.31 -3.26 4.62
CA SER A 43 1.62 -3.75 5.04
C SER A 43 2.62 -3.58 3.90
N LEU A 44 3.78 -2.98 4.20
CA LEU A 44 4.96 -3.00 3.35
C LEU A 44 5.93 -4.02 3.95
N GLU A 45 6.28 -5.00 3.13
CA GLU A 45 7.21 -6.06 3.47
C GLU A 45 8.41 -5.99 2.52
N ASP A 46 9.60 -6.14 3.10
CA ASP A 46 10.85 -6.25 2.36
C ASP A 46 11.02 -7.66 1.81
N LEU A 47 11.17 -7.75 0.49
CA LEU A 47 11.35 -9.00 -0.23
C LEU A 47 12.77 -9.14 -0.80
N THR A 48 13.69 -8.27 -0.37
CA THR A 48 15.07 -8.29 -0.84
C THR A 48 15.79 -9.52 -0.31
N ASP A 49 16.38 -10.30 -1.21
CA ASP A 49 17.35 -11.34 -0.84
C ASP A 49 18.71 -10.68 -0.58
N TYR A 50 19.10 -10.61 0.69
CA TYR A 50 20.35 -10.02 1.13
C TYR A 50 21.54 -10.99 1.11
N GLY A 51 21.34 -12.25 0.72
CA GLY A 51 22.36 -13.29 0.78
C GLY A 51 22.90 -13.48 2.21
N ASP A 52 24.23 -13.58 2.33
CA ASP A 52 24.91 -13.88 3.59
C ASP A 52 24.97 -12.71 4.59
N GLY A 53 24.50 -11.53 4.22
CA GLY A 53 24.56 -10.31 5.03
C GLY A 53 23.21 -9.61 5.21
N PRO A 54 22.17 -10.28 5.74
CA PRO A 54 20.88 -9.64 5.97
C PRO A 54 20.96 -8.58 7.08
N PRO A 55 20.09 -7.56 7.03
CA PRO A 55 19.93 -6.65 8.16
C PRO A 55 19.42 -7.39 9.39
N GLU A 56 19.76 -6.91 10.59
CA GLU A 56 19.30 -7.50 11.86
C GLU A 56 17.76 -7.57 11.92
N ARG A 57 17.08 -6.61 11.29
CA ARG A 57 15.63 -6.58 11.14
C ARG A 57 15.26 -6.16 9.71
N PRO A 58 14.51 -6.99 8.97
CA PRO A 58 13.95 -6.60 7.67
C PRO A 58 13.04 -5.38 7.80
N LEU A 59 12.93 -4.58 6.73
CA LEU A 59 12.00 -3.47 6.71
C LEU A 59 10.56 -3.99 6.75
N LYS A 60 9.81 -3.53 7.75
CA LYS A 60 8.37 -3.79 7.88
C LYS A 60 7.65 -2.54 8.35
N LEU A 61 6.61 -2.14 7.63
CA LEU A 61 5.75 -1.01 7.98
C LEU A 61 4.27 -1.44 7.88
N GLU A 62 3.48 -1.14 8.91
CA GLU A 62 2.04 -1.39 8.91
C GLU A 62 1.27 -0.11 9.22
N VAL A 63 0.17 0.13 8.49
CA VAL A 63 -0.78 1.21 8.75
C VAL A 63 -2.19 0.62 8.69
N ALA A 64 -3.04 0.93 9.67
CA ALA A 64 -4.42 0.45 9.70
C ALA A 64 -5.41 1.63 9.76
N GLY A 65 -6.59 1.44 9.18
CA GLY A 65 -7.62 2.47 9.14
C GLY A 65 -8.97 1.97 8.63
N GLU A 66 -9.93 2.89 8.59
CA GLU A 66 -11.26 2.62 8.06
C GLU A 66 -11.47 3.36 6.74
N VAL A 67 -12.02 2.66 5.74
CA VAL A 67 -12.46 3.27 4.48
C VAL A 67 -13.97 3.19 4.39
N ARG A 68 -14.61 4.35 4.27
CA ARG A 68 -16.07 4.48 4.16
C ARG A 68 -16.45 4.65 2.70
N ARG A 69 -17.67 4.23 2.37
CA ARG A 69 -18.30 4.63 1.10
C ARG A 69 -18.50 6.15 1.13
N GLN A 70 -18.19 6.81 0.02
CA GLN A 70 -18.60 8.21 -0.16
C GLN A 70 -20.11 8.21 -0.43
N GLU A 71 -20.88 8.85 0.43
CA GLU A 71 -22.28 9.17 0.15
C GLU A 71 -22.25 10.17 -1.03
N LEU A 72 -22.86 9.80 -2.16
CA LEU A 72 -23.02 10.68 -3.32
C LEU A 72 -24.17 11.67 -3.09
#